data_AF-A0A7J7U148-F1
#
_entry.id   AF-A0A7J7U148-F1
#
_cell.length_a   1.000
_cell.length_b   1.000
_cell.length_c   1.000
_cell.angle_alpha   90.00
_cell.angle_beta   90.00
_cell.angle_gamma   90.00
#
_symmetry.space_group_name_H-M   'P 1'
#
loop_
_entity.id
_entity.type
_entity.pdbx_description
1 polymer ?
#
loop_
_entity_poly.entity_id
_entity_poly.type
_entity_poly.pdbx_seq_one_letter_code
_entity_poly.pdbx_strand_id
1 'polypeptide(L)'
;MKLNISFPATGRQKLIDLDDERKLCTFFEERMVTEVAADILGGRMEEEDDVHLYVVRKPLNKEGEKPSTKAPKIQRLVTPHVLQLKRQRIVLKKQCTKKNKEGDTEYVQLLAKRMKKAKEKCQEKIAKRHRLSSLRASISESSKNEIV
;
A
#
# COMPACT_ATOMS: atom_id res chain seq x y z
N MET A 1 -29.33 28.78 30.72
CA MET A 1 -29.25 27.94 31.94
C MET A 1 -27.80 27.64 32.28
N LYS A 2 -27.42 27.62 33.56
CA LYS A 2 -26.03 27.30 33.98
C LYS A 2 -25.91 25.82 34.34
N LEU A 3 -24.96 25.11 33.74
CA LEU A 3 -24.62 23.72 34.08
C LEU A 3 -23.27 23.67 34.80
N ASN A 4 -23.24 23.01 35.94
CA ASN A 4 -22.02 22.77 36.69
C ASN A 4 -21.54 21.34 36.46
N ILE A 5 -20.46 21.18 35.69
CA ILE A 5 -19.96 19.88 35.23
C ILE A 5 -18.63 19.57 35.92
N SER A 6 -18.53 18.40 36.54
CA SER A 6 -17.30 17.86 37.11
C SER A 6 -16.74 16.72 36.25
N PHE A 7 -15.41 16.64 36.15
CA PHE A 7 -14.71 15.51 35.53
C PHE A 7 -13.91 14.75 36.58
N PRO A 8 -14.46 13.66 37.15
CA PRO A 8 -13.90 13.00 38.33
C PRO A 8 -12.53 12.37 38.07
N ALA A 9 -12.25 11.91 36.85
CA ALA A 9 -10.97 11.29 36.50
C ALA A 9 -9.76 12.23 36.63
N THR A 10 -9.96 13.56 36.53
CA THR A 10 -8.90 14.55 36.75
C THR A 10 -9.20 15.51 37.90
N GLY A 11 -10.33 15.34 38.60
CA GLY A 11 -10.76 16.21 39.71
C GLY A 11 -11.04 17.67 39.34
N ARG A 12 -11.40 17.97 38.08
CA ARG A 12 -11.67 19.35 37.63
C ARG A 12 -13.16 19.63 37.55
N GLN A 13 -13.55 20.88 37.77
CA GLN A 13 -14.93 21.34 37.66
C GLN A 13 -15.01 22.60 36.79
N LYS A 14 -16.07 22.73 36.00
CA LYS A 14 -16.32 23.88 35.14
C LYS A 14 -17.81 24.25 35.17
N LEU A 15 -18.08 25.53 35.39
CA LEU A 15 -19.39 26.12 35.18
C LEU A 15 -19.52 26.54 33.71
N ILE A 16 -20.57 26.10 33.04
CA ILE A 16 -20.86 26.41 31.65
C ILE A 16 -22.21 27.12 31.59
N ASP A 17 -22.22 28.31 31.02
CA ASP A 17 -23.44 29.03 30.69
C ASP A 17 -23.93 28.55 29.32
N LEU A 18 -25.10 27.88 29.29
CA LEU A 18 -25.74 27.39 28.07
C LEU A 18 -27.00 28.20 27.77
N ASP A 19 -27.00 28.96 26.70
CA ASP A 19 -28.14 29.79 26.30
C ASP A 19 -29.03 29.14 25.22
N ASP A 20 -28.56 28.06 24.58
CA ASP A 20 -29.27 27.37 23.50
C ASP A 20 -30.24 26.29 24.04
N GLU A 21 -31.54 26.54 23.91
CA GLU A 21 -32.60 25.65 24.39
C GLU A 21 -32.60 24.28 23.70
N ARG A 22 -32.14 24.18 22.45
CA ARG A 22 -32.11 22.90 21.72
C ARG A 22 -31.10 21.94 22.33
N LYS A 23 -30.01 22.48 22.87
CA LYS A 23 -28.98 21.71 23.61
C LYS A 23 -29.43 21.34 25.03
N LEU A 24 -30.36 22.11 25.58
CA LEU A 24 -30.94 21.89 26.91
C LEU A 24 -32.12 20.91 26.88
N CYS A 25 -32.79 20.77 25.72
CA CYS A 25 -33.97 19.90 25.53
C CYS A 25 -33.75 18.47 26.00
N THR A 26 -32.59 17.88 25.71
CA THR A 26 -32.25 16.50 26.08
C THR A 26 -32.16 16.30 27.60
N PHE A 27 -31.97 17.37 28.38
CA PHE A 27 -31.89 17.30 29.85
C PHE A 27 -33.23 17.54 30.55
N PHE A 28 -34.26 18.06 29.86
CA PHE A 28 -35.52 18.43 30.51
C PHE A 28 -36.45 17.24 30.80
N GLU A 29 -36.36 16.17 30.01
CA GLU A 29 -37.22 14.98 30.17
C GLU A 29 -36.56 13.87 31.01
N GLU A 30 -35.28 14.04 31.32
CA GLU A 30 -34.44 13.04 31.98
C GLU A 30 -34.45 13.21 33.51
N ARG A 31 -34.42 12.09 34.24
CA ARG A 31 -34.34 12.09 35.70
C ARG A 31 -32.89 12.24 36.16
N MET A 32 -32.68 12.68 37.40
CA MET A 32 -31.34 12.65 38.00
C MET A 32 -30.78 11.22 37.97
N VAL A 33 -29.47 11.06 37.72
CA VAL A 33 -28.76 9.77 37.64
C VAL A 33 -29.00 9.01 36.32
N THR A 34 -29.50 9.68 35.27
CA THR A 34 -29.50 9.10 33.92
C THR A 34 -28.24 9.50 33.14
N GLU A 35 -27.73 8.56 32.32
CA GLU A 35 -26.58 8.80 31.46
C GLU A 35 -27.05 9.37 30.12
N VAL A 36 -26.65 10.61 29.83
CA VAL A 36 -27.03 11.32 28.60
C VAL A 36 -25.78 11.57 27.75
N ALA A 37 -25.84 11.23 26.46
CA ALA A 37 -24.75 11.47 25.52
C ALA A 37 -24.55 12.98 25.29
N ALA A 38 -23.33 13.48 25.51
CA ALA A 38 -23.00 14.90 25.45
C ALA A 38 -22.62 15.41 24.05
N ASP A 39 -22.74 14.59 23.00
CA ASP A 39 -22.32 14.90 21.62
C ASP A 39 -23.02 16.15 21.05
N ILE A 40 -24.22 16.46 21.55
CA ILE A 40 -25.04 17.63 21.16
C ILE A 40 -24.44 18.95 21.70
N LEU A 41 -23.57 18.90 22.72
CA LEU A 41 -22.96 20.07 23.36
C LEU A 41 -21.72 20.62 22.63
N GLY A 42 -21.16 19.89 21.65
CA GLY A 42 -20.23 20.45 20.66
C GLY A 42 -19.12 19.50 20.17
N GLY A 43 -18.63 19.74 18.92
CA GLY A 43 -17.33 19.24 18.44
C GLY A 43 -17.32 18.19 17.34
N ARG A 44 -18.27 18.16 16.40
CA ARG A 44 -18.06 17.40 15.16
C ARG A 44 -17.14 18.18 14.23
N MET A 45 -16.01 17.57 13.88
CA MET A 45 -15.27 17.92 12.66
C MET A 45 -15.75 17.00 11.56
N GLU A 46 -16.08 17.56 10.42
CA GLU A 46 -16.31 16.80 9.19
C GLU A 46 -14.96 16.32 8.62
N GLU A 47 -14.96 15.29 7.77
CA GLU A 47 -13.71 14.71 7.22
C GLU A 47 -12.90 15.72 6.38
N GLU A 48 -13.56 16.79 5.94
CA GLU A 48 -13.01 17.86 5.11
C GLU A 48 -12.41 19.02 5.94
N ASP A 49 -12.66 19.06 7.25
CA ASP A 49 -12.19 20.13 8.11
C ASP A 49 -10.66 20.08 8.30
N ASP A 50 -10.01 21.23 8.10
CA ASP A 50 -8.56 21.33 8.32
C ASP A 50 -8.22 21.32 9.82
N VAL A 51 -7.78 20.15 10.28
CA VAL A 51 -7.34 19.91 11.67
C VAL A 51 -6.22 20.83 12.14
N HIS A 52 -5.43 21.46 11.26
CA HIS A 52 -4.39 22.42 11.65
C HIS A 52 -4.94 23.66 12.34
N LEU A 53 -6.13 24.11 11.93
CA LEU A 53 -6.77 25.31 12.45
C LEU A 53 -7.25 25.12 13.89
N TYR A 54 -7.54 23.89 14.27
CA TYR A 54 -8.11 23.52 15.56
C TYR A 54 -7.07 23.00 16.57
N VAL A 55 -5.77 23.04 16.22
CA VAL A 55 -4.70 22.65 17.14
C VAL A 55 -4.58 23.66 18.27
N VAL A 56 -4.89 23.21 19.49
CA VAL A 56 -4.72 24.01 20.71
C VAL A 56 -3.25 24.40 20.88
N ARG A 57 -3.01 25.71 21.02
CA ARG A 57 -1.66 26.27 21.15
C ARG A 57 -1.43 26.72 22.59
N LYS A 58 -0.27 26.37 23.17
CA LYS A 58 0.15 26.77 24.52
C LYS A 58 0.91 28.09 24.47
N PRO A 59 0.44 29.17 25.12
CA PRO A 59 1.22 30.39 25.26
C PRO A 59 2.42 30.16 26.19
N LEU A 60 3.57 30.70 25.79
CA LEU A 60 4.81 30.73 26.56
C LEU A 60 5.19 32.20 26.77
N ASN A 61 4.93 32.69 27.98
CA ASN A 61 5.34 34.03 28.41
C ASN A 61 6.50 33.85 29.39
N LYS A 62 7.69 34.26 28.98
CA LYS A 62 8.87 34.36 29.86
C LYS A 62 9.21 35.83 30.04
N GLU A 63 9.55 36.22 31.26
CA GLU A 63 9.96 37.60 31.56
C GLU A 63 11.18 37.99 30.70
N GLY A 64 11.03 39.06 29.91
CA GLY A 64 12.07 39.57 29.00
C GLY A 64 12.06 39.00 27.57
N GLU A 65 11.32 37.92 27.28
CA GLU A 65 11.15 37.40 25.91
C GLU A 65 9.78 37.77 25.32
N LYS A 66 9.72 37.94 24.00
CA LYS A 66 8.44 38.17 23.31
C LYS A 66 7.49 36.98 23.53
N PRO A 67 6.19 37.21 23.75
CA PRO A 67 5.23 36.13 23.94
C PRO A 67 5.22 35.23 22.71
N SER A 68 5.41 33.92 22.92
CA SER A 68 5.42 32.92 21.84
C SER A 68 4.39 31.84 22.12
N THR A 69 4.03 31.07 21.09
CA THR A 69 3.06 29.98 21.23
C THR A 69 3.64 28.69 20.70
N LYS A 70 3.44 27.57 21.41
CA LYS A 70 3.82 26.24 20.95
C LYS A 70 2.58 25.43 20.61
N ALA A 71 2.61 24.78 19.46
CA ALA A 71 1.59 23.84 19.04
C ALA A 71 2.15 22.40 19.12
N PRO A 72 1.34 21.41 19.51
CA PRO A 72 1.73 20.01 19.39
C PRO A 72 1.88 19.60 17.92
N LYS A 73 2.75 18.62 17.67
CA LYS A 73 2.88 18.01 16.34
C LYS A 73 1.66 17.11 16.09
N ILE A 74 0.91 17.41 15.03
CA ILE A 74 -0.17 16.54 14.56
C ILE A 74 0.45 15.26 14.02
N GLN A 75 0.06 14.11 14.56
CA GLN A 75 0.46 12.81 14.06
C GLN A 75 -0.60 12.28 13.10
N ARG A 76 -0.19 11.43 12.15
CA ARG A 76 -1.08 10.78 11.15
C ARG A 76 -1.83 11.74 10.21
N LEU A 77 -1.37 12.97 10.11
CA LEU A 77 -1.82 13.92 9.10
C LEU A 77 -1.45 13.43 7.69
N VAL A 78 -2.40 13.51 6.76
CA VAL A 78 -2.16 13.25 5.35
C VAL A 78 -1.34 14.41 4.77
N THR A 79 -0.03 14.21 4.63
CA THR A 79 0.88 15.21 4.07
C THR A 79 1.25 14.89 2.61
N PRO A 80 1.66 15.89 1.80
CA PRO A 80 2.14 15.66 0.44
C PRO A 80 3.28 14.62 0.38
N HIS A 81 4.12 14.59 1.41
CA HIS A 81 5.19 13.59 1.55
C HIS A 81 4.65 12.17 1.71
N VAL A 82 3.63 11.96 2.54
CA VAL A 82 2.98 10.64 2.70
C VAL A 82 2.34 10.19 1.38
N LEU A 83 1.70 11.11 0.65
CA LEU A 83 1.15 10.84 -0.68
C LEU A 83 2.25 10.45 -1.69
N GLN A 84 3.38 11.15 -1.67
CA GLN A 84 4.54 10.85 -2.51
C GLN A 84 5.12 9.46 -2.22
N LEU A 85 5.32 9.12 -0.95
CA LEU A 85 5.81 7.79 -0.54
C LEU A 85 4.85 6.68 -0.98
N LYS A 86 3.53 6.91 -0.89
CA LYS A 86 2.51 5.97 -1.38
C LYS A 86 2.61 5.78 -2.89
N ARG A 87 2.74 6.88 -3.65
CA ARG A 87 2.95 6.84 -5.12
C ARG A 87 4.22 6.07 -5.48
N GLN A 88 5.35 6.39 -4.82
CA GLN A 88 6.63 5.72 -5.05
C GLN A 88 6.55 4.22 -4.79
N ARG A 89 5.90 3.79 -3.69
CA ARG A 89 5.70 2.37 -3.38
C ARG A 89 4.95 1.63 -4.50
N ILE A 90 3.91 2.24 -5.05
CA ILE A 90 3.13 1.66 -6.15
C ILE A 90 3.99 1.57 -7.42
N VAL A 91 4.75 2.62 -7.74
CA VAL A 91 5.65 2.64 -8.90
C VAL A 91 6.71 1.54 -8.80
N LEU A 92 7.36 1.40 -7.64
CA LEU A 92 8.38 0.36 -7.42
C LEU A 92 7.79 -1.04 -7.59
N LYS A 93 6.59 -1.30 -7.04
CA LYS A 93 5.91 -2.59 -7.24
C LYS A 93 5.66 -2.88 -8.72
N LYS A 94 5.17 -1.88 -9.48
CA LYS A 94 4.96 -2.01 -10.93
C LYS A 94 6.27 -2.32 -11.66
N GLN A 95 7.34 -1.60 -11.34
CA GLN A 95 8.67 -1.82 -11.93
C GLN A 95 9.19 -3.23 -11.65
N CYS A 96 9.09 -3.72 -10.41
CA CYS A 96 9.48 -5.08 -10.06
C CYS A 96 8.68 -6.13 -10.86
N THR A 97 7.36 -5.97 -10.97
CA THR A 97 6.54 -6.91 -11.75
C THR A 97 6.87 -6.89 -13.24
N LYS A 98 7.18 -5.72 -13.80
CA LYS A 98 7.58 -5.56 -15.20
C LYS A 98 8.91 -6.28 -15.46
N LYS A 99 9.91 -6.05 -14.61
CA LYS A 99 11.22 -6.70 -14.71
C LYS A 99 11.12 -8.23 -14.64
N ASN A 100 10.31 -8.76 -13.72
CA ASN A 100 10.12 -10.21 -13.61
C ASN A 100 9.49 -10.80 -14.87
N LYS A 101 8.43 -10.15 -15.40
CA LYS A 101 7.79 -10.59 -16.66
C LYS A 101 8.76 -10.56 -17.84
N GLU A 102 9.56 -9.50 -17.96
CA GLU A 102 10.58 -9.38 -19.01
C GLU A 102 11.62 -10.50 -18.87
N GLY A 103 12.16 -10.72 -17.67
CA GLY A 103 13.11 -11.82 -17.40
C GLY A 103 12.54 -13.20 -17.71
N ASP A 104 11.28 -13.47 -17.37
CA ASP A 104 10.61 -14.72 -17.71
C ASP A 104 10.50 -14.91 -19.22
N THR A 105 10.10 -13.86 -19.96
CA THR A 105 10.01 -13.92 -21.43
C THR A 105 11.38 -14.13 -22.08
N GLU A 106 12.43 -13.47 -21.59
CA GLU A 106 13.80 -13.64 -22.07
C GLU A 106 14.31 -15.06 -21.83
N TYR A 107 14.06 -15.62 -20.65
CA TYR A 107 14.46 -16.98 -20.30
C TYR A 107 13.73 -18.02 -21.16
N VAL A 108 12.42 -17.87 -21.37
CA VAL A 108 11.63 -18.75 -22.24
C VAL A 108 12.16 -18.72 -23.68
N GLN A 109 12.49 -17.53 -24.21
CA GLN A 109 13.08 -17.40 -25.54
C GLN A 109 14.45 -18.09 -25.64
N LEU A 110 15.30 -17.95 -24.62
CA LEU A 110 16.60 -18.61 -24.55
C LEU A 110 16.45 -20.13 -24.54
N LEU A 111 15.50 -20.64 -23.75
CA LEU A 111 15.20 -22.06 -23.65
C LEU A 111 14.76 -22.63 -25.01
N ALA A 112 13.85 -21.94 -25.70
CA ALA A 112 13.37 -22.32 -27.03
C ALA A 112 14.53 -22.40 -28.05
N LYS A 113 15.45 -21.42 -28.04
CA LYS A 113 16.66 -21.43 -28.88
C LYS A 113 17.55 -22.64 -28.57
N ARG A 114 17.79 -22.94 -27.29
CA ARG A 114 18.61 -24.10 -26.87
C ARG A 114 17.98 -25.44 -27.27
N MET A 115 16.67 -25.58 -27.07
CA MET A 115 15.91 -26.79 -27.45
C MET A 115 15.92 -27.00 -28.98
N LYS A 116 15.73 -25.93 -29.77
CA LYS A 116 15.80 -25.98 -31.23
C LYS A 116 17.17 -26.46 -31.72
N LYS A 117 18.25 -25.85 -31.20
CA LYS A 117 19.62 -26.24 -31.54
C LYS A 117 19.93 -27.69 -31.17
N ALA A 118 19.45 -28.16 -30.01
CA ALA A 118 19.62 -29.56 -29.60
C ALA A 118 18.86 -30.52 -30.53
N LYS A 119 17.65 -30.16 -30.95
CA LYS A 119 16.83 -30.94 -31.90
C LYS A 119 17.50 -31.03 -33.27
N GLU A 120 18.01 -29.91 -33.80
CA GLU A 120 18.75 -29.87 -35.07
C GLU A 120 20.01 -30.75 -35.01
N LYS A 121 20.78 -30.69 -33.91
CA LYS A 121 21.96 -31.55 -33.72
C LYS A 121 21.59 -33.04 -33.65
N CYS A 122 20.44 -33.38 -33.06
CA CYS A 122 19.94 -34.75 -33.03
C CYS A 122 19.56 -35.23 -34.44
N GLN A 123 18.81 -34.40 -35.19
CA GLN A 123 18.44 -34.68 -36.57
C GLN A 123 19.65 -34.86 -37.49
N GLU A 124 20.69 -34.03 -37.32
CA GLU A 124 21.94 -34.16 -38.08
C GLU A 124 22.64 -35.51 -37.81
N LYS A 125 22.69 -35.95 -36.55
CA LYS A 125 23.24 -37.27 -36.19
C LYS A 125 22.43 -38.41 -36.81
N ILE A 126 21.10 -38.31 -36.77
CA ILE A 126 20.20 -39.30 -37.38
C ILE A 126 20.42 -39.34 -38.90
N ALA A 127 20.45 -38.19 -39.57
CA ALA A 127 20.71 -38.09 -41.01
C ALA A 127 22.07 -38.69 -41.40
N LYS A 128 23.13 -38.41 -40.63
CA LYS A 128 24.45 -39.04 -40.81
C LYS A 128 24.37 -40.56 -40.69
N ARG A 129 23.64 -41.08 -39.70
CA ARG A 129 23.44 -42.53 -39.51
C ARG A 129 22.73 -43.17 -40.70
N HIS A 130 21.65 -42.57 -41.19
CA HIS A 130 20.93 -43.05 -42.37
C HIS A 130 21.84 -43.08 -43.62
N ARG A 131 22.62 -42.02 -43.84
CA ARG A 131 23.55 -41.93 -44.97
C ARG A 131 24.65 -43.00 -44.92
N LEU A 132 25.19 -43.30 -43.75
CA LEU A 132 26.16 -44.38 -43.57
C LEU A 132 25.52 -45.76 -43.79
N SER A 133 24.29 -45.95 -43.33
CA SER A 133 23.55 -47.21 -43.53
C SER A 133 23.25 -47.47 -45.01
N SER A 134 22.86 -46.44 -45.77
CA SER A 134 22.59 -46.59 -47.20
C SER A 134 23.86 -46.91 -47.99
N LEU A 135 24.97 -46.24 -47.70
CA LEU A 135 26.28 -46.53 -48.32
C LEU A 135 26.71 -47.97 -48.07
N ARG A 136 26.53 -48.47 -46.84
CA ARG A 136 26.85 -49.85 -46.47
C ARG A 136 25.98 -50.86 -47.22
N ALA A 137 24.69 -50.58 -47.38
CA ALA A 137 23.77 -51.44 -48.14
C ALA A 137 24.18 -51.53 -49.61
N SER A 138 24.49 -50.41 -50.27
CA SER A 138 24.94 -50.39 -51.66
C SER A 138 26.24 -51.17 -51.89
N ILE A 139 27.21 -51.07 -50.97
CA ILE A 139 28.47 -51.85 -51.05
C ILE A 139 28.19 -53.35 -50.92
N SER A 140 27.23 -53.74 -50.07
CA SER A 140 26.88 -55.15 -49.89
C SER A 140 26.11 -55.74 -51.08
N GLU A 141 25.36 -54.92 -51.82
CA GLU A 141 24.69 -55.31 -53.07
C GLU A 141 25.67 -55.44 -54.22
N SER A 142 26.61 -54.49 -54.38
CA SER A 142 27.65 -54.60 -55.40
C SER A 142 28.51 -55.86 -55.20
N SER A 143 28.90 -56.17 -53.95
CA SER A 143 29.68 -57.37 -53.64
C SER A 143 28.93 -58.68 -53.88
N LYS A 144 27.58 -58.67 -53.87
CA LYS A 144 26.76 -59.85 -54.17
C LYS A 144 26.58 -60.05 -55.67
N ASN A 145 26.48 -58.96 -56.43
CA ASN A 145 26.36 -59.00 -57.89
C ASN A 145 27.68 -59.38 -58.58
N GLU A 146 28.83 -59.22 -57.92
CA GLU A 146 30.15 -59.65 -58.42
C GLU A 146 30.44 -61.15 -58.22
N ILE A 147 29.58 -61.90 -57.51
CA ILE A 147 29.79 -63.32 -57.18
C ILE A 147 28.97 -64.26 -58.11
N VAL A 148 28.32 -63.73 -59.14
CA VAL A 148 27.63 -64.48 -60.21
C VAL A 148 28.39 -64.34 -61.52
#